data_AF-A0A7C1BRM9-F1
#
_entry.id   AF-A0A7C1BRM9-F1
#
_cell.length_a   1.000
_cell.length_b   1.000
_cell.length_c   1.000
_cell.angle_alpha   90.00
_cell.angle_beta   90.00
_cell.angle_gamma   90.00
#
_symmetry.space_group_name_H-M   'P 1'
#
loop_
_entity.id
_entity.type
_entity.pdbx_description
1 polymer ?
#
loop_
_entity_poly.entity_id
_entity_poly.type
_entity_poly.pdbx_seq_one_letter_code
_entity_poly.pdbx_strand_id
1 'polypeptide(L)' 'INVFTGKTINTYEAGVIEPIRVKEHAIKSAEEAASMIIRIDDVIAASRLKEEEREKAPKPPEMKGEF' A
#
# COMPACT_ATOMS: atom_id res chain seq x y z
N ILE A 1 -16.07 -22.89 -1.69
CA ILE A 1 -15.96 -23.38 -0.29
C ILE A 1 -16.84 -22.49 0.57
N ASN A 2 -17.66 -23.07 1.45
CA ASN A 2 -18.36 -22.31 2.48
C ASN A 2 -17.35 -21.89 3.56
N VAL A 3 -17.20 -20.59 3.80
CA VAL A 3 -16.18 -20.06 4.74
C VAL A 3 -16.46 -20.40 6.21
N PHE A 4 -17.70 -20.73 6.57
CA PHE A 4 -18.08 -21.08 7.94
C PHE A 4 -17.87 -22.57 8.25
N THR A 5 -18.08 -23.45 7.26
CA THR A 5 -18.02 -24.91 7.47
C THR A 5 -16.77 -25.55 6.85
N GLY A 6 -16.04 -24.83 6.00
CA GLY A 6 -14.87 -25.33 5.27
C GLY A 6 -15.18 -26.37 4.19
N LYS A 7 -16.45 -26.75 4.01
CA LYS A 7 -16.86 -27.77 3.04
C LYS A 7 -17.16 -27.16 1.67
N THR A 8 -17.09 -27.99 0.63
CA THR A 8 -17.60 -27.66 -0.70
C THR A 8 -19.12 -27.56 -0.69
N ILE A 9 -19.64 -26.54 -1.37
CA ILE A 9 -21.07 -26.28 -1.54
C ILE A 9 -21.30 -25.77 -2.96
N ASN A 10 -22.52 -25.91 -3.47
CA ASN A 10 -22.95 -25.20 -4.67
C ASN A 10 -23.23 -23.73 -4.32
N THR A 11 -22.45 -22.81 -4.89
CA THR A 11 -22.57 -21.37 -4.58
C THR A 11 -23.81 -20.74 -5.18
N TYR A 12 -24.28 -21.24 -6.33
CA TYR A 12 -25.48 -20.74 -7.00
C TYR A 12 -26.74 -21.08 -6.21
N GLU A 13 -26.89 -22.35 -5.79
CA GLU A 13 -28.00 -22.79 -4.95
C GLU A 13 -28.01 -22.10 -3.58
N ALA A 14 -26.83 -21.79 -3.03
CA ALA A 14 -26.69 -21.04 -1.78
C ALA A 14 -26.97 -19.53 -1.93
N GLY A 15 -27.30 -19.04 -3.13
CA GLY A 15 -27.55 -17.62 -3.41
C GLY A 15 -26.31 -16.74 -3.30
N VAL A 16 -25.11 -17.32 -3.24
CA VAL A 16 -23.84 -16.60 -3.18
C VAL A 16 -23.42 -16.27 -4.60
N ILE A 17 -23.82 -15.09 -5.06
CA ILE A 17 -23.62 -14.59 -6.42
C ILE A 17 -22.86 -13.27 -6.36
N GLU A 18 -21.98 -13.06 -7.34
CA GLU A 18 -21.25 -11.81 -7.50
C GLU A 18 -21.35 -11.28 -8.93
N PRO A 19 -21.25 -9.95 -9.14
CA PRO A 19 -21.26 -9.38 -10.47
C PRO A 19 -20.00 -9.74 -11.24
N ILE A 20 -20.14 -10.05 -12.54
CA ILE A 20 -19.02 -10.38 -13.44
C ILE A 20 -17.90 -9.32 -13.41
N ARG A 21 -18.28 -8.04 -13.35
CA ARG A 21 -17.35 -6.90 -13.32
C ARG A 21 -16.40 -6.96 -12.13
N VAL A 22 -16.83 -7.48 -10.98
CA VAL A 22 -16.00 -7.57 -9.77
C VAL A 22 -14.88 -8.58 -9.99
N LYS A 23 -15.20 -9.76 -10.54
CA LYS A 23 -14.20 -10.80 -10.84
C LYS A 23 -13.24 -10.38 -11.94
N GLU A 24 -13.75 -9.78 -13.01
CA GLU A 24 -12.90 -9.28 -14.10
C GLU A 24 -11.93 -8.20 -13.62
N HIS A 25 -12.42 -7.23 -12.85
CA HIS A 25 -11.58 -6.15 -12.34
C HIS A 25 -10.54 -6.65 -11.33
N ALA A 26 -10.94 -7.56 -10.43
CA ALA A 26 -10.01 -8.15 -9.47
C ALA A 26 -8.85 -8.88 -10.15
N ILE A 27 -9.13 -9.66 -11.20
CA ILE A 27 -8.08 -10.37 -11.96
C ILE A 27 -7.16 -9.39 -12.69
N LYS A 28 -7.72 -8.42 -13.42
CA LYS A 28 -6.94 -7.40 -14.14
C LYS A 28 -6.05 -6.58 -13.20
N SER A 29 -6.61 -6.12 -12.08
CA SER A 29 -5.85 -5.33 -11.10
C SER A 29 -4.72 -6.14 -10.46
N ALA A 30 -4.99 -7.42 -10.13
CA ALA A 30 -3.96 -8.31 -9.61
C ALA A 30 -2.84 -8.56 -10.64
N GLU A 31 -3.19 -8.76 -11.91
CA GLU A 31 -2.23 -8.94 -13.00
C GLU A 31 -1.36 -7.71 -13.22
N GLU A 32 -1.95 -6.52 -13.29
CA GLU A 32 -1.21 -5.26 -13.43
C GLU A 32 -0.23 -5.06 -12.25
N ALA A 33 -0.68 -5.27 -11.01
CA ALA A 33 0.15 -5.13 -9.82
C ALA A 33 1.28 -6.16 -9.78
N ALA A 34 0.99 -7.43 -10.08
CA ALA A 34 2.01 -8.48 -10.13
C ALA A 34 3.04 -8.22 -11.24
N SER A 35 2.57 -7.78 -12.41
CA SER A 35 3.43 -7.38 -13.53
C SER A 35 4.33 -6.21 -13.17
N MET A 36 3.86 -5.24 -12.39
CA MET A 36 4.71 -4.17 -11.87
C MET A 36 5.79 -4.73 -10.93
N ILE A 37 5.43 -5.59 -9.99
CA ILE A 37 6.38 -6.15 -9.01
C ILE A 37 7.46 -6.99 -9.71
N ILE A 38 7.09 -7.87 -10.65
CA ILE A 38 8.04 -8.76 -11.36
C ILE A 38 9.06 -7.95 -12.18
N ARG A 39 8.69 -6.76 -12.67
CA ARG A 39 9.55 -5.90 -13.49
C ARG A 39 10.51 -5.00 -12.69
N ILE A 40 10.37 -4.96 -11.36
CA ILE A 40 11.27 -4.18 -10.51
C ILE A 40 12.50 -5.02 -10.21
N ASP A 41 13.64 -4.62 -10.75
CA ASP A 41 14.91 -5.30 -10.50
C ASP A 41 15.51 -4.90 -9.14
N ASP A 42 15.48 -3.60 -8.81
CA ASP A 42 16.02 -3.05 -7.56
C ASP A 42 15.11 -1.98 -6.95
N VAL A 43 15.03 -1.98 -5.62
CA VAL A 43 14.31 -0.96 -4.84
C VAL A 43 15.33 -0.16 -4.03
N ILE A 44 15.52 1.12 -4.37
CA ILE A 44 16.34 2.03 -3.58
C ILE A 44 15.46 2.72 -2.53
N ALA A 45 15.57 2.29 -1.28
CA ALA A 45 14.88 2.92 -0.16
C ALA A 45 15.69 4.14 0.33
N ALA A 46 15.14 5.34 0.22
CA ALA A 46 15.68 6.50 0.91
C ALA A 46 15.42 6.36 2.42
N SER A 47 16.44 6.02 3.19
CA SER A 47 16.40 6.21 4.64
C SER A 47 16.18 7.70 4.92
N ARG A 48 15.24 8.06 5.80
CA ARG A 48 15.12 9.44 6.30
C ARG A 48 16.52 9.86 6.76
N LEU A 49 17.11 10.86 6.08
CA LEU A 49 18.30 11.54 6.58
C LEU A 49 18.01 11.88 8.04
N LYS A 50 18.79 11.27 8.94
CA LYS A 50 18.61 11.35 10.39
C LYS A 50 18.29 12.79 10.79
N GLU A 51 17.26 12.97 11.59
CA GLU A 51 16.91 14.24 12.25
C GLU A 51 18.11 14.86 13.01
N GLU A 52 19.17 14.09 13.26
CA GLU A 52 20.46 14.48 13.86
C GLU A 52 21.20 15.62 13.11
N GLU A 53 21.01 15.83 11.80
CA GLU A 53 21.67 16.95 11.08
C GLU A 53 20.90 18.28 11.20
N ARG A 54 19.60 18.27 11.50
CA ARG A 54 18.81 19.50 11.68
C ARG A 54 19.03 20.16 13.04
N GLU A 55 19.47 19.41 14.05
CA GLU A 55 19.82 19.97 15.37
C GLU A 55 21.18 20.68 15.39
N LYS A 56 22.07 20.41 14.43
CA LYS A 56 23.40 21.02 14.35
C LYS A 56 23.46 22.31 13.52
N ALA A 57 22.35 22.72 12.90
CA ALA A 57 22.29 24.01 12.22
C ALA A 57 22.34 25.14 13.27
N PRO A 58 23.29 26.09 13.19
CA PRO A 58 23.38 27.18 14.15
C PRO A 58 22.10 28.00 14.09
N LYS A 59 21.42 28.16 15.23
CA LYS A 59 20.23 29.02 15.33
C LYS A 59 20.62 30.46 14.95
N PRO A 60 19.81 31.18 14.17
CA PRO A 60 20.07 32.58 13.86
C PRO A 60 20.14 33.39 15.16
N PRO A 61 21.02 34.40 15.26
CA PRO A 61 21.11 35.22 16.46
C PRO A 61 19.79 35.93 16.70
N GLU A 62 19.21 35.74 17.89
CA GLU A 62 18.04 36.47 18.36
C GLU A 62 18.38 37.95 18.44
N MET A 63 17.90 38.73 17.47
CA MET A 63 17.97 40.19 17.52
C MET A 63 16.96 40.66 18.57
N LYS A 64 17.43 40.89 19.80
CA LYS A 64 16.64 41.59 20.82
C LYS A 64 16.32 42.98 20.30
N GLY A 65 15.06 43.18 19.92
CA GLY A 65 14.53 44.51 19.65
C GLY A 65 14.51 45.30 20.95
N GLU A 66 15.47 46.20 21.12
CA GLU A 66 15.31 47.38 21.97
C GLU A 66 14.83 48.50 21.06
N PHE A 67 13.51 48.68 20.94
CA PHE A 67 12.79 49.94 20.73
C PHE A 67 11.34 49.75 21.16
#